data_AF-A0A4U7BTU6-F1
#
_entry.id   AF-A0A4U7BTU6-F1
#
_cell.length_a   1.000
_cell.length_b   1.000
_cell.length_c   1.000
_cell.angle_alpha   90.00
_cell.angle_beta   90.00
_cell.angle_gamma   90.00
#
_symmetry.space_group_name_H-M   'P 1'
#
loop_
_entity.id
_entity.type
_entity.pdbx_description
1 polymer ?
#
loop_
_entity_poly.entity_id
_entity_poly.type
_entity_poly.pdbx_seq_one_letter_code
_entity_poly.pdbx_strand_id
1 'polypeptide(L)'
;MTTTDDIAPRVGDIWSTLEILDIATQPDEVAEWLAETEISGETFCSGYPVFIETGVRHLLSLCRYNQDLNLGDDYITRRALAQLPPLSEIPHSSETLNLYRNCKQIQSDIRGCTSSDPKQLVSEITDVIEPLLKIRRQLDQDLSVVDVGVSPDKVRRDAVTLSLYTAFQQTRNNRPDGYGPSNLTSWLGGDLREGFIKGYAVTLQYLWSTLLEPTEYVEAGIPDLGHSDRYTTRDVWELEEDDIEQRDENPLSSYRTQVKETIVDPLDARYPEEITTLSLEAGDLFHWTGEPVKEYISPLTTEGVAPSLDDLEPAARVAYGLIWFRQAEWIGEESFSRLPLIETVLRGLTDTYRQFEEEVPIHVTRFNHPTEGGNLVSYAILQRVPPRSFGDPSGWLIFNNVAADFEVDGEHRVKRIESLLDRIPENQVVQTTVEVDRSDFIDSVAGRLSDDYVKQTRESSRMMNAIEAGRGVLVELLTAYVVAERYPDARVHWSDKQDGEEIDVWVEHSESIRVIECKVDLTTTGVHKIRQQLLRKMGRFGSERVVKGEVWTWESPPESDVESLESNGVTVNCVAESPELTNSDTDDLSILFSEFLAENSERHPLMPGPRFS
;
A
#
# COMPACT_ATOMS: atom_id res chain seq x y z
N MET A 1 18.46 18.03 28.50
CA MET A 1 17.80 17.14 29.49
C MET A 1 16.53 17.84 29.86
N THR A 2 15.41 17.42 29.26
CA THR A 2 14.06 17.78 29.74
C THR A 2 13.98 17.34 31.21
N THR A 3 13.42 18.20 32.06
CA THR A 3 13.20 17.84 33.46
C THR A 3 12.05 16.83 33.55
N THR A 4 11.96 16.06 34.63
CA THR A 4 10.85 15.12 34.85
C THR A 4 9.48 15.79 34.80
N ASP A 5 9.41 17.08 35.13
CA ASP A 5 8.20 17.90 35.05
C ASP A 5 7.80 18.25 33.61
N ASP A 6 8.75 18.30 32.66
CA ASP A 6 8.44 18.59 31.23
C ASP A 6 7.86 17.36 30.48
N ILE A 7 8.11 16.16 31.02
CA ILE A 7 7.72 14.88 30.41
C ILE A 7 6.32 14.47 30.86
N ALA A 8 5.95 14.84 32.09
CA ALA A 8 4.73 14.41 32.75
C ALA A 8 3.46 14.70 31.95
N PRO A 9 3.30 15.86 31.27
CA PRO A 9 2.11 16.11 30.48
C PRO A 9 1.89 15.07 29.37
N ARG A 10 2.95 14.74 28.63
CA ARG A 10 2.86 13.81 27.50
C ARG A 10 2.59 12.38 27.95
N VAL A 11 3.06 12.00 29.14
CA VAL A 11 2.78 10.69 29.73
C VAL A 11 1.34 10.64 30.25
N GLY A 12 0.89 11.72 30.89
CA GLY A 12 -0.49 11.87 31.35
C GLY A 12 -1.49 11.73 30.20
N ASP A 13 -1.24 12.36 29.06
CA ASP A 13 -2.12 12.22 27.87
C ASP A 13 -2.20 10.77 27.35
N ILE A 14 -1.06 10.07 27.32
CA ILE A 14 -1.00 8.64 26.94
C ILE A 14 -1.80 7.82 27.95
N TRP A 15 -1.56 8.01 29.25
CA TRP A 15 -2.27 7.30 30.31
C TRP A 15 -3.77 7.55 30.25
N SER A 16 -4.21 8.81 30.14
CA SER A 16 -5.63 9.19 30.08
C SER A 16 -6.33 8.59 28.87
N THR A 17 -5.66 8.53 27.71
CA THR A 17 -6.20 7.85 26.51
C THR A 17 -6.39 6.37 26.75
N LEU A 18 -5.42 5.71 27.40
CA LEU A 18 -5.51 4.29 27.71
C LEU A 18 -6.53 4.00 28.82
N GLU A 19 -6.73 4.90 29.77
CA GLU A 19 -7.76 4.82 30.81
C GLU A 19 -9.16 4.85 30.21
N ILE A 20 -9.40 5.69 29.19
CA ILE A 20 -10.66 5.70 28.45
C ILE A 20 -10.94 4.31 27.85
N LEU A 21 -9.92 3.67 27.27
CA LEU A 21 -10.05 2.32 26.73
C LEU A 21 -10.32 1.30 27.84
N ASP A 22 -9.65 1.40 28.99
CA ASP A 22 -9.85 0.50 30.14
C ASP A 22 -11.30 0.57 30.66
N ILE A 23 -11.85 1.78 30.82
CA ILE A 23 -13.24 2.00 31.26
C ILE A 23 -14.23 1.49 30.19
N ALA A 24 -13.95 1.77 28.91
CA ALA A 24 -14.80 1.33 27.80
C ALA A 24 -14.84 -0.20 27.64
N THR A 25 -13.84 -0.91 28.17
CA THR A 25 -13.65 -2.36 27.98
C THR A 25 -14.00 -3.21 29.22
N GLN A 26 -14.87 -2.71 30.11
CA GLN A 26 -15.44 -3.46 31.23
C GLN A 26 -16.75 -4.17 30.82
N PRO A 27 -16.74 -5.47 30.47
CA PRO A 27 -17.88 -6.14 29.82
C PRO A 27 -19.11 -6.25 30.72
N ASP A 28 -18.92 -6.44 32.03
CA ASP A 28 -20.02 -6.53 32.99
C ASP A 28 -20.69 -5.16 33.19
N GLU A 29 -19.90 -4.10 33.34
CA GLU A 29 -20.40 -2.73 33.55
C GLU A 29 -21.15 -2.20 32.31
N VAL A 30 -20.61 -2.44 31.11
CA VAL A 30 -21.30 -2.08 29.86
C VAL A 30 -22.62 -2.83 29.72
N ALA A 31 -22.65 -4.12 30.05
CA ALA A 31 -23.86 -4.92 29.94
C ALA A 31 -24.94 -4.50 30.96
N GLU A 32 -24.53 -4.15 32.18
CA GLU A 32 -25.43 -3.62 33.22
C GLU A 32 -26.01 -2.27 32.78
N TRP A 33 -25.14 -1.34 32.33
CA TRP A 33 -25.58 -0.04 31.82
C TRP A 33 -26.55 -0.16 30.64
N LEU A 34 -26.24 -1.00 29.64
CA LEU A 34 -27.13 -1.20 28.49
C LEU A 34 -28.51 -1.72 28.92
N ALA A 35 -28.58 -2.60 29.93
CA ALA A 35 -29.83 -3.14 30.45
C ALA A 35 -30.71 -2.09 31.15
N GLU A 36 -30.13 -0.98 31.60
CA GLU A 36 -30.83 0.15 32.22
C GLU A 36 -31.28 1.21 31.21
N THR A 37 -30.89 1.08 29.93
CA THR A 37 -31.22 2.02 28.86
C THR A 37 -32.21 1.43 27.85
N GLU A 38 -32.81 2.29 27.01
CA GLU A 38 -33.63 1.85 25.87
C GLU A 38 -32.79 1.57 24.60
N ILE A 39 -31.46 1.56 24.72
CA ILE A 39 -30.54 1.44 23.59
C ILE A 39 -30.40 -0.02 23.18
N SER A 40 -30.55 -0.31 21.89
CA SER A 40 -30.39 -1.69 21.39
C SER A 40 -28.92 -2.10 21.35
N GLY A 41 -28.64 -3.36 21.72
CA GLY A 41 -27.31 -3.95 21.62
C GLY A 41 -26.74 -3.93 20.20
N GLU A 42 -27.59 -4.08 19.18
CA GLU A 42 -27.18 -3.98 17.77
C GLU A 42 -26.62 -2.58 17.44
N THR A 43 -27.26 -1.51 17.93
CA THR A 43 -26.77 -0.14 17.74
C THR A 43 -25.40 0.04 18.39
N PHE A 44 -25.26 -0.38 19.65
CA PHE A 44 -23.97 -0.33 20.36
C PHE A 44 -22.88 -1.09 19.59
N CYS A 45 -23.10 -2.37 19.28
CA CYS A 45 -22.13 -3.25 18.63
C CYS A 45 -21.66 -2.72 17.27
N SER A 46 -22.52 -2.01 16.54
CA SER A 46 -22.18 -1.49 15.22
C SER A 46 -21.09 -0.42 15.24
N GLY A 47 -21.05 0.45 16.25
CA GLY A 47 -20.10 1.57 16.33
C GLY A 47 -19.03 1.45 17.40
N TYR A 48 -19.20 0.53 18.36
CA TYR A 48 -18.23 0.29 19.42
C TYR A 48 -16.80 -0.01 18.93
N PRO A 49 -16.57 -0.87 17.90
CA PRO A 49 -15.22 -1.08 17.35
C PRO A 49 -14.58 0.19 16.78
N VAL A 50 -15.38 1.09 16.21
CA VAL A 50 -14.91 2.39 15.69
C VAL A 50 -14.48 3.30 16.84
N PHE A 51 -15.20 3.26 17.97
CA PHE A 51 -14.81 3.99 19.17
C PHE A 51 -13.44 3.54 19.69
N ILE A 52 -13.26 2.23 19.86
CA ILE A 52 -12.00 1.68 20.37
C ILE A 52 -10.84 1.95 19.38
N GLU A 53 -11.07 1.81 18.07
CA GLU A 53 -10.09 2.20 17.05
C GLU A 53 -9.69 3.68 17.16
N THR A 54 -10.62 4.57 17.51
CA THR A 54 -10.31 6.00 17.70
C THR A 54 -9.29 6.19 18.83
N GLY A 55 -9.39 5.43 19.92
CA GLY A 55 -8.39 5.46 20.98
C GLY A 55 -7.02 4.93 20.54
N VAL A 56 -6.98 3.87 19.72
CA VAL A 56 -5.72 3.35 19.15
C VAL A 56 -5.06 4.39 18.24
N ARG A 57 -5.85 5.07 17.40
CA ARG A 57 -5.39 6.15 16.52
C ARG A 57 -4.88 7.36 17.31
N HIS A 58 -5.59 7.74 18.38
CA HIS A 58 -5.18 8.84 19.22
C HIS A 58 -3.89 8.53 19.98
N LEU A 59 -3.76 7.34 20.57
CA LEU A 59 -2.53 6.86 21.19
C LEU A 59 -1.34 6.92 20.21
N LEU A 60 -1.53 6.44 18.98
CA LEU A 60 -0.51 6.50 17.94
C LEU A 60 -0.09 7.95 17.64
N SER A 61 -1.05 8.89 17.59
CA SER A 61 -0.77 10.32 17.41
C SER A 61 0.06 10.89 18.57
N LEU A 62 -0.34 10.61 19.82
CA LEU A 62 0.37 11.05 21.02
C LEU A 62 1.81 10.53 21.01
N CYS A 63 2.02 9.25 20.71
CA CYS A 63 3.35 8.66 20.61
C CYS A 63 4.18 9.29 19.47
N ARG A 64 3.58 9.57 18.32
CA ARG A 64 4.29 10.17 17.18
C ARG A 64 4.83 11.57 17.50
N TYR A 65 4.03 12.40 18.17
CA TYR A 65 4.39 13.79 18.46
C TYR A 65 5.12 13.97 19.78
N ASN A 66 5.25 12.91 20.59
CA ASN A 66 6.00 12.92 21.83
C ASN A 66 7.51 12.80 21.57
N GLN A 67 8.21 13.93 21.60
CA GLN A 67 9.67 14.00 21.40
C GLN A 67 10.46 13.28 22.51
N ASP A 68 9.88 13.07 23.70
CA ASP A 68 10.57 12.39 24.81
C ASP A 68 10.63 10.87 24.62
N LEU A 69 9.78 10.30 23.75
CA LEU A 69 9.92 8.89 23.37
C LEU A 69 11.21 8.67 22.56
N ASN A 70 11.70 9.69 21.84
CA ASN A 70 12.90 9.63 21.01
C ASN A 70 12.99 8.32 20.20
N LEU A 71 11.87 7.98 19.52
CA LEU A 71 11.79 6.80 18.67
C LEU A 71 12.74 6.98 17.49
N GLY A 72 13.45 5.91 17.14
CA GLY A 72 14.41 5.90 16.05
C GLY A 72 13.74 6.19 14.71
N ASP A 73 13.95 7.40 14.19
CA ASP A 73 13.43 7.89 12.92
C ASP A 73 14.56 8.17 11.92
N ASP A 74 14.88 7.19 11.08
CA ASP A 74 15.75 7.41 9.93
C ASP A 74 15.05 8.22 8.81
N TYR A 75 15.80 8.53 7.77
CA TYR A 75 15.29 9.30 6.64
C TYR A 75 14.18 8.59 5.86
N ILE A 76 14.27 7.27 5.66
CA ILE A 76 13.27 6.48 4.92
C ILE A 76 11.94 6.50 5.69
N THR A 77 11.99 6.29 7.00
CA THR A 77 10.85 6.38 7.91
C THR A 77 10.17 7.75 7.81
N ARG A 78 10.93 8.85 7.94
CA ARG A 78 10.37 10.20 7.83
C ARG A 78 9.71 10.48 6.48
N ARG A 79 10.31 9.98 5.39
CA ARG A 79 9.74 10.11 4.04
C ARG A 79 8.45 9.31 3.89
N ALA A 80 8.43 8.06 4.37
CA ALA A 80 7.22 7.25 4.41
C ALA A 80 6.10 7.98 5.19
N LEU A 81 6.36 8.48 6.39
CA LEU A 81 5.33 9.18 7.18
C LEU A 81 4.86 10.50 6.56
N ALA A 82 5.68 11.14 5.73
CA ALA A 82 5.29 12.34 5.00
C ALA A 82 4.47 12.04 3.73
N GLN A 83 4.73 10.91 3.07
CA GLN A 83 4.01 10.50 1.85
C GLN A 83 2.80 9.60 2.13
N LEU A 84 2.73 9.02 3.35
CA LEU A 84 1.69 8.10 3.81
C LEU A 84 1.40 6.93 2.85
N PRO A 85 2.41 6.20 2.33
CA PRO A 85 2.14 4.96 1.61
C PRO A 85 1.53 3.91 2.57
N PRO A 86 0.76 2.94 2.04
CA PRO A 86 0.23 1.85 2.85
C PRO A 86 1.34 1.14 3.63
N LEU A 87 1.13 0.86 4.92
CA LEU A 87 2.14 0.19 5.76
C LEU A 87 2.62 -1.17 5.22
N SER A 88 1.77 -1.85 4.44
CA SER A 88 2.08 -3.10 3.72
C SER A 88 2.98 -2.92 2.50
N GLU A 89 3.27 -1.68 2.09
CA GLU A 89 4.13 -1.33 0.96
C GLU A 89 5.46 -0.71 1.42
N ILE A 90 5.76 -0.74 2.72
CA ILE A 90 6.98 -0.18 3.30
C ILE A 90 7.86 -1.34 3.77
N PRO A 91 8.83 -1.82 2.97
CA PRO A 91 9.70 -2.94 3.32
C PRO A 91 10.89 -2.47 4.17
N HIS A 92 10.62 -1.65 5.19
CA HIS A 92 11.61 -0.98 6.04
C HIS A 92 11.20 -1.06 7.50
N SER A 93 12.14 -1.26 8.43
CA SER A 93 11.84 -1.38 9.86
C SER A 93 12.52 -0.28 10.66
N SER A 94 11.79 0.29 11.61
CA SER A 94 12.23 1.28 12.58
C SER A 94 11.26 1.23 13.76
N GLU A 95 11.67 1.75 14.93
CA GLU A 95 10.81 1.77 16.11
C GLU A 95 9.47 2.46 15.83
N THR A 96 9.53 3.57 15.10
CA THR A 96 8.34 4.31 14.69
C THR A 96 7.50 3.50 13.70
N LEU A 97 8.07 2.91 12.64
CA LEU A 97 7.27 2.09 11.71
C LEU A 97 6.68 0.85 12.38
N ASN A 98 7.36 0.28 13.37
CA ASN A 98 6.86 -0.85 14.13
C ASN A 98 5.68 -0.44 15.03
N LEU A 99 5.74 0.74 15.67
CA LEU A 99 4.59 1.32 16.37
C LEU A 99 3.37 1.40 15.45
N TYR A 100 3.55 1.96 14.25
CA TYR A 100 2.49 2.05 13.25
C TYR A 100 1.94 0.67 12.83
N ARG A 101 2.81 -0.32 12.60
CA ARG A 101 2.39 -1.68 12.22
C ARG A 101 1.64 -2.40 13.33
N ASN A 102 2.09 -2.27 14.57
CA ASN A 102 1.43 -2.91 15.71
C ASN A 102 0.09 -2.28 16.01
N CYS A 103 -0.01 -0.95 15.93
CA CYS A 103 -1.32 -0.27 15.98
C CYS A 103 -2.22 -0.71 14.82
N LYS A 104 -1.68 -0.95 13.61
CA LYS A 104 -2.44 -1.49 12.47
C LYS A 104 -2.91 -2.93 12.72
N GLN A 105 -2.09 -3.75 13.37
CA GLN A 105 -2.47 -5.13 13.69
C GLN A 105 -3.61 -5.13 14.71
N ILE A 106 -3.49 -4.38 15.82
CA ILE A 106 -4.55 -4.20 16.81
C ILE A 106 -5.83 -3.69 16.14
N GLN A 107 -5.71 -2.70 15.24
CA GLN A 107 -6.84 -2.20 14.45
C GLN A 107 -7.51 -3.28 13.60
N SER A 108 -6.71 -4.12 12.93
CA SER A 108 -7.20 -5.23 12.13
C SER A 108 -7.92 -6.27 12.99
N ASP A 109 -7.40 -6.55 14.17
CA ASP A 109 -7.96 -7.53 15.09
C ASP A 109 -9.28 -7.01 15.71
N ILE A 110 -9.36 -5.72 16.05
CA ILE A 110 -10.62 -5.05 16.47
C ILE A 110 -11.70 -5.21 15.38
N ARG A 111 -11.32 -5.06 14.11
CA ARG A 111 -12.24 -5.27 12.96
C ARG A 111 -12.71 -6.70 12.82
N GLY A 112 -11.93 -7.66 13.30
CA GLY A 112 -12.27 -9.07 13.32
C GLY A 112 -13.30 -9.44 14.40
N CYS A 113 -13.51 -8.59 15.40
CA CYS A 113 -14.51 -8.78 16.43
C CYS A 113 -15.91 -8.44 15.88
N THR A 114 -16.79 -9.43 15.78
CA THR A 114 -18.11 -9.28 15.11
C THR A 114 -19.27 -9.80 15.95
N SER A 115 -19.09 -10.05 17.25
CA SER A 115 -20.19 -10.48 18.11
C SER A 115 -21.34 -9.48 18.09
N SER A 116 -22.57 -10.00 17.96
CA SER A 116 -23.80 -9.21 18.09
C SER A 116 -24.26 -9.05 19.54
N ASP A 117 -23.72 -9.86 20.46
CA ASP A 117 -23.93 -9.69 21.90
C ASP A 117 -22.93 -8.65 22.45
N PRO A 118 -23.41 -7.53 23.04
CA PRO A 118 -22.55 -6.45 23.53
C PRO A 118 -21.48 -6.91 24.52
N LYS A 119 -21.86 -7.76 25.49
CA LYS A 119 -20.93 -8.23 26.52
C LYS A 119 -19.80 -9.05 25.90
N GLN A 120 -20.15 -9.98 25.02
CA GLN A 120 -19.19 -10.80 24.30
C GLN A 120 -18.31 -9.96 23.36
N LEU A 121 -18.86 -8.97 22.67
CA LEU A 121 -18.09 -8.07 21.80
C LEU A 121 -17.07 -7.25 22.60
N VAL A 122 -17.49 -6.70 23.75
CA VAL A 122 -16.59 -5.99 24.66
C VAL A 122 -15.45 -6.91 25.09
N SER A 123 -15.77 -8.14 25.54
CA SER A 123 -14.75 -9.13 25.95
C SER A 123 -13.76 -9.48 24.83
N GLU A 124 -14.23 -9.70 23.60
CA GLU A 124 -13.37 -9.97 22.45
C GLU A 124 -12.42 -8.81 22.17
N ILE A 125 -12.91 -7.56 22.25
CA ILE A 125 -12.09 -6.38 22.03
C ILE A 125 -11.11 -6.16 23.20
N THR A 126 -11.52 -6.41 24.45
CA THR A 126 -10.62 -6.36 25.63
C THR A 126 -9.41 -7.26 25.42
N ASP A 127 -9.62 -8.49 24.93
CA ASP A 127 -8.53 -9.44 24.64
C ASP A 127 -7.58 -8.89 23.56
N VAL A 128 -8.12 -8.23 22.53
CA VAL A 128 -7.32 -7.63 21.44
C VAL A 128 -6.49 -6.44 21.93
N ILE A 129 -7.04 -5.58 22.79
CA ILE A 129 -6.35 -4.37 23.27
C ILE A 129 -5.57 -4.58 24.57
N GLU A 130 -5.53 -5.79 25.12
CA GLU A 130 -4.79 -6.12 26.34
C GLU A 130 -3.32 -5.64 26.36
N PRO A 131 -2.55 -5.65 25.22
CA PRO A 131 -1.23 -5.03 25.19
C PRO A 131 -1.24 -3.56 25.59
N LEU A 132 -2.27 -2.80 25.20
CA LEU A 132 -2.45 -1.38 25.54
C LEU A 132 -2.84 -1.21 27.02
N LEU A 133 -3.73 -2.06 27.53
CA LEU A 133 -4.14 -2.05 28.94
C LEU A 133 -2.99 -2.45 29.88
N LYS A 134 -2.04 -3.27 29.39
CA LYS A 134 -0.81 -3.57 30.12
C LYS A 134 0.10 -2.35 30.22
N ILE A 135 0.27 -1.59 29.14
CA ILE A 135 1.03 -0.33 29.14
C ILE A 135 0.41 0.64 30.14
N ARG A 136 -0.91 0.80 30.12
CA ARG A 136 -1.66 1.63 31.09
C ARG A 136 -1.32 1.29 32.53
N ARG A 137 -1.41 0.00 32.91
CA ARG A 137 -1.11 -0.48 34.27
C ARG A 137 0.34 -0.29 34.67
N GLN A 138 1.27 -0.25 33.73
CA GLN A 138 2.68 0.04 34.00
C GLN A 138 2.89 1.54 34.23
N LEU A 139 2.34 2.39 33.36
CA LEU A 139 2.41 3.85 33.53
C LEU A 139 1.80 4.29 34.86
N ASP A 140 0.68 3.69 35.27
CA ASP A 140 -0.05 4.03 36.49
C ASP A 140 0.80 3.90 37.77
N GLN A 141 1.79 3.00 37.78
CA GLN A 141 2.66 2.76 38.95
C GLN A 141 3.61 3.92 39.24
N ASP A 142 3.99 4.67 38.20
CA ASP A 142 5.01 5.71 38.26
C ASP A 142 4.44 7.12 37.99
N LEU A 143 3.14 7.18 37.70
CA LEU A 143 2.37 8.40 37.49
C LEU A 143 1.70 8.82 38.80
N SER A 144 2.00 10.04 39.24
CA SER A 144 1.36 10.65 40.42
C SER A 144 0.61 11.90 40.00
N VAL A 145 -0.44 12.27 40.74
CA VAL A 145 -1.21 13.49 40.46
C VAL A 145 -0.57 14.71 41.09
N VAL A 146 -0.82 15.89 40.52
CA VAL A 146 -0.40 17.17 41.14
C VAL A 146 -1.21 17.43 42.42
N ASP A 147 -0.55 17.91 43.48
CA ASP A 147 -1.22 18.29 44.73
C ASP A 147 -1.88 19.67 44.61
N VAL A 148 -3.17 19.67 44.29
CA VAL A 148 -3.99 20.86 44.06
C VAL A 148 -5.17 20.97 45.03
N GLY A 149 -5.10 20.27 46.17
CA GLY A 149 -6.19 20.26 47.16
C GLY A 149 -7.46 19.53 46.68
N VAL A 150 -7.37 18.76 45.60
CA VAL A 150 -8.40 17.85 45.07
C VAL A 150 -7.96 16.41 45.35
N SER A 151 -8.90 15.50 45.64
CA SER A 151 -8.54 14.09 45.90
C SER A 151 -7.93 13.44 44.66
N PRO A 152 -6.89 12.59 44.79
CA PRO A 152 -6.21 11.99 43.65
C PRO A 152 -7.13 11.28 42.64
N ASP A 153 -8.13 10.53 43.14
CA ASP A 153 -9.10 9.84 42.28
C ASP A 153 -9.92 10.81 41.42
N LYS A 154 -10.19 12.01 41.96
CA LYS A 154 -10.93 13.06 41.24
C LYS A 154 -10.05 13.76 40.21
N VAL A 155 -8.77 13.98 40.51
CA VAL A 155 -7.80 14.53 39.54
C VAL A 155 -7.62 13.57 38.37
N ARG A 156 -7.48 12.26 38.64
CA ARG A 156 -7.42 11.22 37.60
C ARG A 156 -8.66 11.23 36.72
N ARG A 157 -9.84 11.27 37.32
CA ARG A 157 -11.13 11.37 36.60
C ARG A 157 -11.20 12.64 35.74
N ASP A 158 -10.81 13.79 36.29
CA ASP A 158 -10.81 15.06 35.56
C ASP A 158 -9.89 14.98 34.32
N ALA A 159 -8.72 14.35 34.42
CA ALA A 159 -7.83 14.12 33.28
C ALA A 159 -8.47 13.23 32.19
N VAL A 160 -9.12 12.14 32.58
CA VAL A 160 -9.86 11.27 31.65
C VAL A 160 -11.00 12.03 30.96
N THR A 161 -11.73 12.86 31.71
CA THR A 161 -12.79 13.72 31.18
C THR A 161 -12.26 14.71 30.13
N LEU A 162 -11.11 15.33 30.38
CA LEU A 162 -10.47 16.24 29.43
C LEU A 162 -10.07 15.51 28.14
N SER A 163 -9.38 14.35 28.25
CA SER A 163 -9.00 13.56 27.08
C SER A 163 -10.21 13.02 26.30
N LEU A 164 -11.28 12.62 26.99
CA LEU A 164 -12.51 12.16 26.33
C LEU A 164 -13.14 13.29 25.52
N TYR A 165 -13.18 14.49 26.09
CA TYR A 165 -13.67 15.68 25.39
C TYR A 165 -12.81 16.02 24.18
N THR A 166 -11.48 16.14 24.33
CA THR A 166 -10.60 16.60 23.26
C THR A 166 -10.41 15.59 22.14
N ALA A 167 -10.25 14.31 22.45
CA ALA A 167 -9.90 13.31 21.44
C ALA A 167 -11.12 12.61 20.81
N PHE A 168 -12.21 12.43 21.57
CA PHE A 168 -13.36 11.62 21.12
C PHE A 168 -14.63 12.45 20.86
N GLN A 169 -14.88 13.51 21.64
CA GLN A 169 -16.04 14.37 21.44
C GLN A 169 -15.79 15.51 20.44
N GLN A 170 -14.64 16.18 20.53
CA GLN A 170 -14.30 17.26 19.60
C GLN A 170 -14.09 16.69 18.19
N THR A 171 -14.63 17.41 17.21
CA THR A 171 -14.53 17.02 15.81
C THR A 171 -13.70 18.02 15.00
N ARG A 172 -12.90 17.48 14.08
CA ARG A 172 -12.16 18.19 13.04
C ARG A 172 -12.44 17.53 11.70
N ASN A 173 -12.81 18.31 10.69
CA ASN A 173 -13.25 17.80 9.39
C ASN A 173 -14.35 16.73 9.55
N ASN A 174 -15.33 17.05 10.39
CA ASN A 174 -16.42 16.18 10.81
C ASN A 174 -16.04 14.91 11.58
N ARG A 175 -14.76 14.53 11.76
CA ARG A 175 -14.39 13.30 12.51
C ARG A 175 -13.90 13.63 13.91
N PRO A 176 -13.98 12.70 14.89
CA PRO A 176 -13.32 12.88 16.18
C PRO A 176 -11.84 13.22 15.97
N ASP A 177 -11.30 14.19 16.73
CA ASP A 177 -9.94 14.67 16.52
C ASP A 177 -8.90 13.54 16.69
N GLY A 178 -9.12 12.64 17.64
CA GLY A 178 -8.33 11.44 17.86
C GLY A 178 -8.38 10.43 16.71
N TYR A 179 -9.37 10.52 15.81
CA TYR A 179 -9.44 9.64 14.63
C TYR A 179 -8.39 10.03 13.59
N GLY A 180 -8.25 11.34 13.33
CA GLY A 180 -7.19 12.01 12.55
C GLY A 180 -6.79 11.40 11.19
N PRO A 181 -5.95 12.10 10.40
CA PRO A 181 -5.28 11.48 9.27
C PRO A 181 -4.20 10.50 9.77
N SER A 182 -4.18 9.29 9.20
CA SER A 182 -3.20 8.25 9.53
C SER A 182 -3.00 7.32 8.34
N ASN A 183 -1.87 6.60 8.32
CA ASN A 183 -1.58 5.47 7.43
C ASN A 183 -2.26 4.15 7.88
N LEU A 184 -3.04 4.20 8.97
CA LEU A 184 -3.97 3.15 9.37
C LEU A 184 -5.22 3.13 8.49
N THR A 185 -5.72 1.95 8.15
CA THR A 185 -6.89 1.78 7.28
C THR A 185 -8.11 2.49 7.87
N SER A 186 -8.88 3.27 7.12
CA SER A 186 -10.06 3.97 7.68
C SER A 186 -11.29 3.05 7.68
N TRP A 187 -12.10 3.04 8.76
CA TRP A 187 -13.50 2.56 8.70
C TRP A 187 -14.38 3.54 7.91
N LEU A 188 -13.97 4.81 7.93
CA LEU A 188 -14.73 5.95 7.42
C LEU A 188 -14.38 6.29 5.97
N GLY A 189 -13.61 5.44 5.29
CA GLY A 189 -13.18 5.62 3.91
C GLY A 189 -13.94 4.78 2.87
N GLY A 190 -14.90 3.95 3.29
CA GLY A 190 -15.77 3.15 2.40
C GLY A 190 -17.23 3.62 2.43
N ASP A 191 -18.15 2.88 1.79
CA ASP A 191 -19.59 3.18 1.79
C ASP A 191 -20.12 3.30 3.24
N LEU A 192 -20.41 4.54 3.62
CA LEU A 192 -20.68 5.00 4.98
C LEU A 192 -21.93 4.32 5.57
N ARG A 193 -21.83 3.81 6.81
CA ARG A 193 -22.96 3.19 7.53
C ARG A 193 -23.34 4.03 8.74
N GLU A 194 -24.51 4.66 8.68
CA GLU A 194 -25.15 5.44 9.77
C GLU A 194 -25.08 4.75 11.14
N GLY A 195 -25.16 3.41 11.17
CA GLY A 195 -25.02 2.61 12.39
C GLY A 195 -23.70 2.83 13.15
N PHE A 196 -22.58 3.01 12.43
CA PHE A 196 -21.26 3.17 13.06
C PHE A 196 -21.17 4.45 13.91
N ILE A 197 -21.75 5.54 13.43
CA ILE A 197 -21.74 6.82 14.14
C ILE A 197 -22.66 6.73 15.37
N LYS A 198 -23.82 6.08 15.25
CA LYS A 198 -24.74 5.88 16.37
C LYS A 198 -24.12 5.03 17.46
N GLY A 199 -23.52 3.88 17.14
CA GLY A 199 -22.84 3.06 18.14
C GLY A 199 -21.62 3.76 18.79
N TYR A 200 -20.91 4.59 18.02
CA TYR A 200 -19.85 5.44 18.56
C TYR A 200 -20.38 6.42 19.61
N ALA A 201 -21.47 7.12 19.30
CA ALA A 201 -22.14 8.05 20.21
C ALA A 201 -22.70 7.37 21.46
N VAL A 202 -23.24 6.16 21.33
CA VAL A 202 -23.68 5.35 22.48
C VAL A 202 -22.48 5.00 23.38
N THR A 203 -21.33 4.67 22.81
CA THR A 203 -20.12 4.38 23.60
C THR A 203 -19.63 5.62 24.36
N LEU A 204 -19.68 6.80 23.73
CA LEU A 204 -19.44 8.08 24.40
C LEU A 204 -20.44 8.31 25.55
N GLN A 205 -21.72 8.04 25.31
CA GLN A 205 -22.78 8.22 26.31
C GLN A 205 -22.53 7.35 27.55
N TYR A 206 -22.12 6.09 27.36
CA TYR A 206 -21.71 5.20 28.45
C TYR A 206 -20.55 5.78 29.26
N LEU A 207 -19.47 6.19 28.58
CA LEU A 207 -18.28 6.74 29.24
C LEU A 207 -18.61 7.99 30.05
N TRP A 208 -19.38 8.91 29.48
CA TRP A 208 -19.83 10.10 30.19
C TRP A 208 -20.68 9.78 31.42
N SER A 209 -21.56 8.78 31.33
CA SER A 209 -22.37 8.36 32.49
C SER A 209 -21.53 7.73 33.61
N THR A 210 -20.38 7.15 33.26
CA THR A 210 -19.44 6.55 34.21
C THR A 210 -18.54 7.60 34.87
N LEU A 211 -18.17 8.65 34.13
CA LEU A 211 -17.24 9.67 34.59
C LEU A 211 -17.91 10.81 35.36
N LEU A 212 -19.16 11.14 35.06
CA LEU A 212 -19.81 12.34 35.60
C LEU A 212 -20.74 12.03 36.77
N GLU A 213 -20.95 13.03 37.63
CA GLU A 213 -22.02 12.93 38.61
C GLU A 213 -23.39 12.99 37.90
N PRO A 214 -24.45 12.33 38.44
CA PRO A 214 -25.74 12.23 37.75
C PRO A 214 -26.36 13.57 37.34
N THR A 215 -26.12 14.64 38.11
CA THR A 215 -26.60 15.99 37.79
C THR A 215 -25.85 16.60 36.61
N GLU A 216 -24.51 16.48 36.58
CA GLU A 216 -23.67 16.98 35.49
C GLU A 216 -24.00 16.27 34.18
N TYR A 217 -24.17 14.95 34.24
CA TYR A 217 -24.56 14.11 33.12
C TYR A 217 -25.89 14.56 32.48
N VAL A 218 -26.91 14.83 33.29
CA VAL A 218 -28.23 15.28 32.82
C VAL A 218 -28.18 16.73 32.30
N GLU A 219 -27.53 17.64 33.02
CA GLU A 219 -27.45 19.06 32.65
C GLU A 219 -26.67 19.29 31.34
N ALA A 220 -25.69 18.44 31.04
CA ALA A 220 -24.94 18.48 29.79
C ALA A 220 -25.69 17.89 28.57
N GLY A 221 -26.93 17.41 28.75
CA GLY A 221 -27.76 16.86 27.67
C GLY A 221 -27.28 15.52 27.12
N ILE A 222 -26.36 14.84 27.82
CA ILE A 222 -25.71 13.60 27.38
C ILE A 222 -26.66 12.39 27.30
N PRO A 223 -27.73 12.24 28.12
CA PRO A 223 -28.68 11.14 27.96
C PRO A 223 -29.27 10.99 26.54
N ASP A 224 -29.29 12.08 25.77
CA ASP A 224 -29.83 12.11 24.41
C ASP A 224 -28.77 11.87 23.32
N LEU A 225 -27.50 11.67 23.69
CA LEU A 225 -26.37 11.60 22.75
C LEU A 225 -26.50 10.47 21.73
N GLY A 226 -27.02 9.30 22.13
CA GLY A 226 -27.20 8.13 21.26
C GLY A 226 -28.51 8.06 20.46
N HIS A 227 -29.40 9.06 20.54
CA HIS A 227 -30.75 8.96 19.97
C HIS A 227 -30.79 9.15 18.43
N SER A 228 -31.60 8.31 17.77
CA SER A 228 -31.54 8.00 16.33
C SER A 228 -31.82 9.13 15.35
N ASP A 229 -32.62 10.11 15.76
CA ASP A 229 -33.21 11.09 14.84
C ASP A 229 -32.28 12.27 14.55
N ARG A 230 -31.14 12.37 15.27
CA ARG A 230 -30.14 13.42 15.10
C ARG A 230 -29.04 13.05 14.11
N TYR A 231 -28.71 11.77 13.95
CA TYR A 231 -27.62 11.32 13.08
C TYR A 231 -28.17 10.93 11.71
N THR A 232 -28.13 11.84 10.74
CA THR A 232 -28.57 11.60 9.37
C THR A 232 -27.40 11.39 8.42
N THR A 233 -27.67 10.94 7.19
CA THR A 233 -26.65 10.81 6.13
C THR A 233 -25.98 12.13 5.72
N ARG A 234 -26.55 13.28 6.07
CA ARG A 234 -25.96 14.62 5.83
C ARG A 234 -24.97 15.05 6.90
N ASP A 235 -25.06 14.48 8.09
CA ASP A 235 -24.17 14.79 9.22
C ASP A 235 -22.88 13.95 9.21
N VAL A 236 -22.67 13.25 8.09
CA VAL A 236 -21.71 12.17 7.97
C VAL A 236 -20.33 12.73 7.70
N TRP A 237 -19.34 11.99 8.20
CA TRP A 237 -17.92 12.28 8.14
C TRP A 237 -17.36 12.15 6.71
N GLU A 238 -17.90 12.95 5.78
CA GLU A 238 -17.56 12.97 4.36
C GLU A 238 -16.07 13.25 4.16
N LEU A 239 -15.51 12.57 3.15
CA LEU A 239 -14.18 12.88 2.62
C LEU A 239 -14.19 14.33 2.14
N GLU A 240 -13.10 15.05 2.39
CA GLU A 240 -12.89 16.43 1.92
C GLU A 240 -13.22 16.56 0.43
N GLU A 241 -14.47 16.93 0.10
CA GLU A 241 -14.80 17.61 -1.14
C GLU A 241 -14.71 19.11 -0.85
N ASP A 242 -13.92 19.82 -1.66
CA ASP A 242 -13.52 21.23 -1.54
C ASP A 242 -14.69 22.25 -1.52
N ASP A 243 -15.96 21.82 -1.44
CA ASP A 243 -17.15 22.67 -1.65
C ASP A 243 -18.30 22.46 -0.63
N ILE A 244 -18.05 21.83 0.52
CA ILE A 244 -19.08 21.77 1.59
C ILE A 244 -19.05 23.08 2.38
N GLU A 245 -20.11 23.90 2.26
CA GLU A 245 -20.33 25.04 3.14
C GLU A 245 -20.19 24.57 4.61
N GLN A 246 -19.30 25.20 5.39
CA GLN A 246 -18.99 24.92 6.81
C GLN A 246 -20.20 25.09 7.79
N ARG A 247 -21.44 24.87 7.37
CA ARG A 247 -22.65 25.31 8.07
C ARG A 247 -23.52 24.23 8.68
N ASP A 248 -23.30 22.95 8.39
CA ASP A 248 -24.09 21.89 9.02
C ASP A 248 -23.28 21.22 10.13
N GLU A 249 -23.63 21.57 11.37
CA GLU A 249 -23.12 20.98 12.62
C GLU A 249 -23.44 19.48 12.65
N ASN A 250 -22.42 18.60 12.69
CA ASN A 250 -22.69 17.19 12.98
C ASN A 250 -23.21 17.02 14.42
N PRO A 251 -23.96 15.96 14.77
CA PRO A 251 -24.57 15.83 16.09
C PRO A 251 -23.56 15.82 17.23
N LEU A 252 -22.36 15.25 17.06
CA LEU A 252 -21.29 15.31 18.07
C LEU A 252 -20.87 16.77 18.34
N SER A 253 -20.81 17.61 17.30
CA SER A 253 -20.52 19.03 17.42
C SER A 253 -21.65 19.83 18.08
N SER A 254 -22.92 19.41 17.91
CA SER A 254 -24.06 20.05 18.57
C SER A 254 -24.03 19.90 20.11
N TYR A 255 -23.52 18.78 20.62
CA TYR A 255 -23.34 18.55 22.06
C TYR A 255 -22.02 19.13 22.60
N ARG A 256 -21.06 19.46 21.73
CA ARG A 256 -19.75 19.98 22.12
C ARG A 256 -19.84 21.22 22.99
N THR A 257 -20.71 22.17 22.63
CA THR A 257 -20.86 23.44 23.37
C THR A 257 -21.43 23.18 24.76
N GLN A 258 -22.45 22.33 24.87
CA GLN A 258 -23.07 22.00 26.16
C GLN A 258 -22.10 21.23 27.07
N VAL A 259 -21.39 20.22 26.54
CA VAL A 259 -20.35 19.50 27.30
C VAL A 259 -19.24 20.46 27.72
N LYS A 260 -18.85 21.40 26.86
CA LYS A 260 -17.85 22.40 27.20
C LYS A 260 -18.29 23.29 28.36
N GLU A 261 -19.44 23.94 28.23
CA GLU A 261 -19.93 24.93 29.19
C GLU A 261 -20.32 24.30 30.54
N THR A 262 -20.88 23.09 30.52
CA THR A 262 -21.38 22.42 31.74
C THR A 262 -20.30 21.62 32.46
N ILE A 263 -19.29 21.09 31.75
CA ILE A 263 -18.31 20.16 32.33
C ILE A 263 -16.88 20.71 32.22
N VAL A 264 -16.44 21.05 31.01
CA VAL A 264 -15.02 21.36 30.76
C VAL A 264 -14.62 22.72 31.34
N ASP A 265 -15.40 23.78 31.09
CA ASP A 265 -15.08 25.13 31.59
C ASP A 265 -15.12 25.19 33.14
N PRO A 266 -16.09 24.56 33.84
CA PRO A 266 -16.05 24.46 35.30
C PRO A 266 -14.90 23.60 35.84
N LEU A 267 -14.45 22.59 35.10
CA LEU A 267 -13.30 21.77 35.45
C LEU A 267 -12.01 22.60 35.31
N ASP A 268 -11.80 23.28 34.18
CA ASP A 268 -10.65 24.15 33.93
C ASP A 268 -10.51 25.23 35.02
N ALA A 269 -11.63 25.88 35.37
CA ALA A 269 -11.66 26.91 36.42
C ALA A 269 -11.38 26.39 37.86
N ARG A 270 -11.38 25.07 38.08
CA ARG A 270 -11.11 24.44 39.38
C ARG A 270 -9.62 24.42 39.72
N TYR A 271 -8.76 24.40 38.71
CA TYR A 271 -7.32 24.24 38.87
C TYR A 271 -6.61 25.61 38.85
N PRO A 272 -5.50 25.77 39.59
CA PRO A 272 -4.74 27.03 39.59
C PRO A 272 -4.22 27.42 38.21
N GLU A 273 -4.20 28.74 37.92
CA GLU A 273 -3.62 29.32 36.69
C GLU A 273 -2.14 28.95 36.47
N GLU A 274 -1.43 28.54 37.53
CA GLU A 274 -0.02 28.10 37.45
C GLU A 274 0.15 26.75 36.74
N ILE A 275 -0.92 25.95 36.67
CA ILE A 275 -0.97 24.66 35.94
C ILE A 275 -1.59 24.87 34.55
N THR A 276 -2.38 25.94 34.35
CA THR A 276 -3.09 26.23 33.10
C THR A 276 -2.40 27.37 32.34
N THR A 277 -1.49 27.04 31.41
CA THR A 277 -0.78 28.07 30.64
C THR A 277 -1.70 28.88 29.70
N LEU A 278 -2.76 28.25 29.19
CA LEU A 278 -3.81 28.83 28.33
C LEU A 278 -5.18 28.13 28.52
N SER A 279 -5.16 26.80 28.66
CA SER A 279 -6.28 25.92 29.03
C SER A 279 -5.70 24.66 29.65
N LEU A 280 -6.37 24.06 30.62
CA LEU A 280 -5.92 22.81 31.24
C LEU A 280 -5.93 21.63 30.24
N GLU A 281 -4.79 20.97 30.09
CA GLU A 281 -4.68 19.69 29.37
C GLU A 281 -4.66 18.52 30.35
N ALA A 282 -5.04 17.32 29.89
CA ALA A 282 -5.10 16.13 30.75
C ALA A 282 -3.72 15.81 31.36
N GLY A 283 -2.67 15.94 30.56
CA GLY A 283 -1.29 15.81 30.98
C GLY A 283 -0.86 16.69 32.15
N ASP A 284 -1.33 17.93 32.21
CA ASP A 284 -0.91 18.93 33.21
C ASP A 284 -1.25 18.52 34.65
N LEU A 285 -2.13 17.53 34.81
CA LEU A 285 -2.60 17.02 36.09
C LEU A 285 -1.69 15.96 36.72
N PHE A 286 -0.54 15.66 36.10
CA PHE A 286 0.36 14.60 36.53
C PHE A 286 1.82 15.03 36.74
N HIS A 287 2.51 14.24 37.56
CA HIS A 287 3.96 14.19 37.70
C HIS A 287 4.47 12.81 37.30
N TRP A 288 5.57 12.78 36.56
CA TRP A 288 6.23 11.56 36.11
C TRP A 288 7.48 11.27 36.94
N THR A 289 7.56 10.07 37.49
CA THR A 289 8.72 9.61 38.29
C THR A 289 9.36 8.33 37.78
N GLY A 290 8.82 7.77 36.70
CA GLY A 290 9.25 6.48 36.14
C GLY A 290 10.48 6.58 35.25
N GLU A 291 10.82 5.42 34.67
CA GLU A 291 11.89 5.26 33.68
C GLU A 291 11.59 6.07 32.38
N PRO A 292 12.49 6.14 31.40
CA PRO A 292 12.17 6.74 30.11
C PRO A 292 10.89 6.13 29.51
N VAL A 293 9.94 6.98 29.12
CA VAL A 293 8.60 6.60 28.63
C VAL A 293 8.66 5.56 27.49
N LYS A 294 9.72 5.63 26.67
CA LYS A 294 10.02 4.68 25.61
C LYS A 294 10.00 3.22 26.07
N GLU A 295 10.49 2.93 27.27
CA GLU A 295 10.55 1.56 27.80
C GLU A 295 9.15 0.97 28.03
N TYR A 296 8.18 1.81 28.41
CA TYR A 296 6.78 1.41 28.63
C TYR A 296 6.07 1.14 27.29
N ILE A 297 6.40 1.90 26.25
CA ILE A 297 5.83 1.75 24.90
C ILE A 297 6.58 0.69 24.06
N SER A 298 7.71 0.18 24.56
CA SER A 298 8.54 -0.82 23.86
C SER A 298 7.78 -2.02 23.30
N PRO A 299 6.72 -2.58 23.93
CA PRO A 299 5.95 -3.68 23.35
C PRO A 299 5.32 -3.33 21.99
N LEU A 300 5.09 -2.05 21.71
CA LEU A 300 4.57 -1.58 20.44
C LEU A 300 5.68 -1.19 19.44
N THR A 301 6.93 -1.01 19.86
CA THR A 301 8.01 -0.50 18.97
C THR A 301 9.04 -1.56 18.59
N THR A 302 9.13 -2.68 19.33
CA THR A 302 10.21 -3.68 19.14
C THR A 302 9.90 -4.73 18.07
N GLU A 303 8.67 -5.22 18.00
CA GLU A 303 8.30 -6.29 17.08
C GLU A 303 7.44 -5.71 15.96
N GLY A 304 7.93 -5.65 14.72
CA GLY A 304 7.12 -5.24 13.59
C GLY A 304 7.53 -6.01 12.35
N VAL A 305 6.57 -6.69 11.72
CA VAL A 305 6.84 -7.48 10.51
C VAL A 305 6.80 -6.54 9.31
N ALA A 306 7.97 -6.09 8.86
CA ALA A 306 8.08 -5.42 7.58
C ALA A 306 7.85 -6.44 6.45
N PRO A 307 7.07 -6.11 5.40
CA PRO A 307 6.94 -6.94 4.22
C PRO A 307 8.31 -7.11 3.55
N SER A 308 8.53 -8.24 2.88
CA SER A 308 9.69 -8.37 2.00
C SER A 308 9.53 -7.40 0.82
N LEU A 309 10.63 -6.81 0.36
CA LEU A 309 10.63 -6.01 -0.87
C LEU A 309 10.15 -6.85 -2.06
N ASP A 310 10.49 -8.14 -2.08
CA ASP A 310 10.14 -9.07 -3.16
C ASP A 310 8.66 -9.50 -3.12
N ASP A 311 7.95 -9.25 -2.02
CA ASP A 311 6.51 -9.52 -1.90
C ASP A 311 5.66 -8.35 -2.42
N LEU A 312 6.29 -7.20 -2.67
CA LEU A 312 5.57 -6.00 -3.12
C LEU A 312 5.25 -6.07 -4.62
N GLU A 313 4.16 -5.42 -5.00
CA GLU A 313 3.85 -5.15 -6.41
C GLU A 313 4.96 -4.29 -7.07
N PRO A 314 5.23 -4.47 -8.37
CA PRO A 314 6.32 -3.76 -9.06
C PRO A 314 6.33 -2.24 -8.84
N ALA A 315 5.15 -1.60 -8.89
CA ALA A 315 5.02 -0.16 -8.70
C ALA A 315 5.41 0.31 -7.28
N ALA A 316 5.12 -0.50 -6.27
CA ALA A 316 5.48 -0.27 -4.88
C ALA A 316 6.98 -0.50 -4.64
N ARG A 317 7.58 -1.53 -5.27
CA ARG A 317 9.04 -1.73 -5.25
C ARG A 317 9.80 -0.52 -5.80
N VAL A 318 9.35 -0.01 -6.95
CA VAL A 318 9.94 1.19 -7.56
C VAL A 318 9.67 2.43 -6.71
N ALA A 319 8.49 2.53 -6.08
CA ALA A 319 8.18 3.63 -5.15
C ALA A 319 9.17 3.64 -3.97
N TYR A 320 9.40 2.47 -3.36
CA TYR A 320 10.35 2.29 -2.27
C TYR A 320 11.79 2.59 -2.71
N GLY A 321 12.21 2.05 -3.87
CA GLY A 321 13.51 2.33 -4.46
C GLY A 321 13.76 3.82 -4.73
N LEU A 322 12.69 4.60 -4.91
CA LEU A 322 12.76 6.06 -5.04
C LEU A 322 12.27 6.80 -3.78
N ILE A 323 12.11 6.10 -2.65
CA ILE A 323 11.70 6.63 -1.35
C ILE A 323 10.46 7.56 -1.48
N TRP A 324 9.52 7.13 -2.32
CA TRP A 324 8.27 7.82 -2.66
C TRP A 324 8.43 9.28 -3.10
N PHE A 325 9.59 9.65 -3.65
CA PHE A 325 9.74 10.93 -4.33
C PHE A 325 8.92 10.96 -5.62
N ARG A 326 8.23 12.08 -5.82
CA ARG A 326 7.54 12.36 -7.08
C ARG A 326 8.49 13.01 -8.09
N GLN A 327 9.47 13.76 -7.62
CA GLN A 327 10.48 14.41 -8.44
C GLN A 327 11.59 13.44 -8.81
N ALA A 328 11.75 13.21 -10.11
CA ALA A 328 12.90 12.55 -10.68
C ALA A 328 13.23 13.22 -12.02
N GLU A 329 14.41 12.93 -12.55
CA GLU A 329 14.89 13.35 -13.86
C GLU A 329 15.47 12.14 -14.55
N TRP A 330 15.08 11.90 -15.80
CA TRP A 330 15.53 10.77 -16.58
C TRP A 330 16.77 11.12 -17.39
N ILE A 331 17.85 10.37 -17.21
CA ILE A 331 19.16 10.66 -17.81
C ILE A 331 19.48 9.65 -18.94
N GLY A 332 19.17 10.03 -20.18
CA GLY A 332 19.52 9.34 -21.45
C GLY A 332 18.67 9.87 -22.63
N GLU A 333 19.11 9.97 -23.90
CA GLU A 333 20.15 9.23 -24.65
C GLU A 333 21.11 10.09 -25.52
N GLU A 334 20.91 11.40 -25.70
CA GLU A 334 21.47 12.07 -26.89
C GLU A 334 22.81 12.84 -26.75
N SER A 335 23.45 12.94 -25.59
CA SER A 335 24.63 13.84 -25.49
C SER A 335 25.80 13.45 -24.58
N PHE A 336 25.68 12.51 -23.64
CA PHE A 336 26.79 12.17 -22.72
C PHE A 336 26.85 10.69 -22.33
N SER A 337 28.07 10.18 -22.10
CA SER A 337 28.29 8.83 -21.56
C SER A 337 27.81 8.77 -20.10
N ARG A 338 26.92 7.81 -19.79
CA ARG A 338 26.28 7.67 -18.46
C ARG A 338 27.27 7.38 -17.33
N LEU A 339 28.28 6.55 -17.59
CA LEU A 339 29.25 6.13 -16.56
C LEU A 339 30.12 7.29 -16.03
N PRO A 340 30.77 8.12 -16.87
CA PRO A 340 31.44 9.33 -16.41
C PRO A 340 30.52 10.30 -15.68
N LEU A 341 29.25 10.38 -16.06
CA LEU A 341 28.28 11.26 -15.42
C LEU A 341 27.92 10.75 -14.01
N ILE A 342 27.65 9.45 -13.85
CA ILE A 342 27.46 8.81 -12.54
C ILE A 342 28.67 9.06 -11.64
N GLU A 343 29.89 8.85 -12.16
CA GLU A 343 31.12 9.10 -11.40
C GLU A 343 31.23 10.57 -10.98
N THR A 344 30.90 11.50 -11.88
CA THR A 344 30.94 12.95 -11.59
C THR A 344 29.90 13.33 -10.53
N VAL A 345 28.67 12.83 -10.65
CA VAL A 345 27.58 13.08 -9.70
C VAL A 345 27.93 12.54 -8.32
N LEU A 346 28.36 11.28 -8.20
CA LEU A 346 28.71 10.68 -6.92
C LEU A 346 29.85 11.43 -6.22
N ARG A 347 30.90 11.79 -6.97
CA ARG A 347 32.02 12.59 -6.43
C ARG A 347 31.55 13.98 -5.99
N GLY A 348 30.79 14.67 -6.83
CA GLY A 348 30.27 16.00 -6.54
C GLY A 348 29.35 16.01 -5.31
N LEU A 349 28.44 15.04 -5.19
CA LEU A 349 27.59 14.88 -4.01
C LEU A 349 28.40 14.56 -2.76
N THR A 350 29.37 13.64 -2.85
CA THR A 350 30.25 13.29 -1.72
C THR A 350 31.02 14.50 -1.21
N ASP A 351 31.61 15.29 -2.11
CA ASP A 351 32.36 16.49 -1.75
C ASP A 351 31.44 17.58 -1.18
N THR A 352 30.25 17.75 -1.76
CA THR A 352 29.23 18.69 -1.28
C THR A 352 28.76 18.31 0.12
N TYR A 353 28.40 17.05 0.35
CA TYR A 353 27.90 16.59 1.65
C TYR A 353 28.96 16.72 2.74
N ARG A 354 30.23 16.46 2.40
CA ARG A 354 31.35 16.72 3.32
C ARG A 354 31.54 18.21 3.60
N GLN A 355 31.41 19.06 2.59
CA GLN A 355 31.57 20.51 2.73
C GLN A 355 30.47 21.13 3.61
N PHE A 356 29.25 20.64 3.51
CA PHE A 356 28.08 21.15 4.24
C PHE A 356 27.74 20.33 5.51
N GLU A 357 28.56 19.35 5.86
CA GLU A 357 28.36 18.48 7.03
C GLU A 357 26.95 17.82 7.05
N GLU A 358 26.50 17.35 5.89
CA GLU A 358 25.18 16.73 5.73
C GLU A 358 25.06 15.44 6.56
N GLU A 359 24.06 15.41 7.44
CA GLU A 359 23.80 14.26 8.32
C GLU A 359 23.07 13.11 7.62
N VAL A 360 22.38 13.39 6.51
CA VAL A 360 21.66 12.35 5.79
C VAL A 360 22.52 11.76 4.67
N PRO A 361 22.70 10.43 4.59
CA PRO A 361 23.54 9.80 3.59
C PRO A 361 23.03 10.01 2.15
N ILE A 362 23.94 9.87 1.20
CA ILE A 362 23.63 9.79 -0.22
C ILE A 362 22.85 8.49 -0.46
N HIS A 363 21.68 8.57 -1.07
CA HIS A 363 20.89 7.39 -1.40
C HIS A 363 21.11 7.01 -2.86
N VAL A 364 21.46 5.75 -3.08
CA VAL A 364 21.66 5.18 -4.41
C VAL A 364 20.84 3.90 -4.52
N THR A 365 20.04 3.81 -5.57
CA THR A 365 19.23 2.63 -5.85
C THR A 365 19.69 1.98 -7.13
N ARG A 366 20.07 0.70 -7.05
CA ARG A 366 20.32 -0.16 -8.20
C ARG A 366 19.03 -0.87 -8.56
N PHE A 367 18.59 -0.70 -9.80
CA PHE A 367 17.48 -1.46 -10.37
C PHE A 367 18.05 -2.55 -11.27
N ASN A 368 17.74 -3.80 -10.95
CA ASN A 368 18.03 -4.95 -11.77
C ASN A 368 16.79 -5.30 -12.58
N HIS A 369 16.94 -5.33 -13.90
CA HIS A 369 15.89 -5.73 -14.83
C HIS A 369 16.25 -7.11 -15.41
N PRO A 370 15.59 -8.18 -14.95
CA PRO A 370 15.90 -9.54 -15.41
C PRO A 370 15.76 -9.70 -16.93
N THR A 371 16.70 -10.42 -17.55
CA THR A 371 16.70 -10.79 -18.97
C THR A 371 17.26 -12.20 -19.17
N GLU A 372 17.17 -12.76 -20.38
CA GLU A 372 17.82 -14.02 -20.72
C GLU A 372 19.36 -13.89 -20.63
N GLY A 373 19.94 -14.36 -19.53
CA GLY A 373 21.39 -14.39 -19.30
C GLY A 373 21.90 -13.54 -18.13
N GLY A 374 21.07 -12.69 -17.52
CA GLY A 374 21.44 -11.83 -16.40
C GLY A 374 20.46 -10.66 -16.24
N ASN A 375 20.97 -9.47 -15.94
CA ASN A 375 20.18 -8.25 -15.79
C ASN A 375 20.69 -7.10 -16.66
N LEU A 376 19.75 -6.31 -17.18
CA LEU A 376 20.03 -4.92 -17.49
C LEU A 376 19.98 -4.10 -16.20
N VAL A 377 20.99 -3.26 -15.98
CA VAL A 377 21.17 -2.52 -14.72
C VAL A 377 20.95 -1.03 -14.95
N SER A 378 20.08 -0.46 -14.12
CA SER A 378 19.85 0.99 -14.02
C SER A 378 20.22 1.47 -12.63
N TYR A 379 20.60 2.74 -12.50
CA TYR A 379 20.91 3.37 -11.22
C TYR A 379 20.05 4.62 -11.03
N ALA A 380 19.56 4.86 -9.83
CA ALA A 380 19.01 6.13 -9.42
C ALA A 380 19.88 6.71 -8.29
N ILE A 381 20.20 7.99 -8.38
CA ILE A 381 20.97 8.70 -7.35
C ILE A 381 20.12 9.85 -6.85
N LEU A 382 19.84 9.90 -5.55
CA LEU A 382 19.08 10.99 -4.95
C LEU A 382 19.98 12.21 -4.84
N GLN A 383 19.70 13.23 -5.65
CA GLN A 383 20.30 14.53 -5.50
C GLN A 383 19.49 15.31 -4.46
N ARG A 384 20.12 15.59 -3.32
CA ARG A 384 19.54 16.51 -2.33
C ARG A 384 20.25 17.83 -2.38
N VAL A 385 19.48 18.89 -2.19
CA VAL A 385 20.03 20.21 -1.89
C VAL A 385 19.71 20.50 -0.42
N PRO A 386 20.70 20.94 0.38
CA PRO A 386 20.44 21.40 1.74
C PRO A 386 19.27 22.39 1.72
N PRO A 387 18.30 22.28 2.64
CA PRO A 387 17.11 23.13 2.62
C PRO A 387 17.52 24.60 2.62
N ARG A 388 17.28 25.28 1.49
CA ARG A 388 17.28 26.74 1.40
C ARG A 388 15.83 27.18 1.58
N SER A 389 15.61 28.34 2.18
CA SER A 389 14.34 28.80 2.78
C SER A 389 13.07 28.78 1.90
N PHE A 390 13.11 28.32 0.65
CA PHE A 390 11.97 28.12 -0.23
C PHE A 390 12.13 26.86 -1.10
N GLY A 391 11.32 25.82 -0.81
CA GLY A 391 11.20 24.59 -1.60
C GLY A 391 12.27 23.53 -1.35
N ASP A 392 11.90 22.26 -1.47
CA ASP A 392 12.83 21.13 -1.51
C ASP A 392 13.08 20.76 -2.99
N PRO A 393 14.20 21.18 -3.61
CA PRO A 393 14.51 20.84 -5.00
C PRO A 393 15.15 19.44 -5.11
N SER A 394 15.09 18.62 -4.05
CA SER A 394 15.61 17.25 -4.09
C SER A 394 14.83 16.40 -5.10
N GLY A 395 15.54 15.54 -5.81
CA GLY A 395 14.97 14.65 -6.80
C GLY A 395 15.93 13.55 -7.20
N TRP A 396 15.41 12.50 -7.82
CA TRP A 396 16.23 11.39 -8.29
C TRP A 396 16.77 11.62 -9.68
N LEU A 397 18.07 11.43 -9.87
CA LEU A 397 18.67 11.29 -11.19
C LEU A 397 18.61 9.81 -11.58
N ILE A 398 17.81 9.46 -12.57
CA ILE A 398 17.59 8.09 -13.02
C ILE A 398 18.43 7.82 -14.27
N PHE A 399 19.49 7.04 -14.12
CA PHE A 399 20.35 6.54 -15.19
C PHE A 399 19.82 5.19 -15.66
N ASN A 400 18.99 5.21 -16.70
CA ASN A 400 18.43 3.99 -17.28
C ASN A 400 19.46 3.26 -18.15
N ASN A 401 19.44 1.92 -18.10
CA ASN A 401 20.20 1.03 -18.96
C ASN A 401 21.69 1.40 -19.03
N VAL A 402 22.35 1.37 -17.88
CA VAL A 402 23.77 1.73 -17.72
C VAL A 402 24.67 0.60 -18.24
N ALA A 403 24.29 -0.64 -17.97
CA ALA A 403 25.06 -1.84 -18.32
C ALA A 403 24.18 -3.09 -18.38
N ALA A 404 24.63 -4.09 -19.13
CA ALA A 404 24.17 -5.48 -19.03
C ALA A 404 25.17 -6.25 -18.16
N ASP A 405 24.77 -6.75 -16.99
CA ASP A 405 25.72 -7.36 -16.04
C ASP A 405 26.28 -8.72 -16.48
N PHE A 406 25.72 -9.29 -17.54
CA PHE A 406 26.13 -10.53 -18.19
C PHE A 406 27.12 -10.32 -19.35
N GLU A 407 27.34 -9.08 -19.78
CA GLU A 407 28.37 -8.74 -20.76
C GLU A 407 29.68 -8.37 -20.06
N VAL A 408 30.84 -8.80 -20.57
CA VAL A 408 32.16 -8.51 -19.95
C VAL A 408 32.37 -7.01 -19.72
N ASP A 409 32.06 -6.19 -20.73
CA ASP A 409 32.17 -4.74 -20.63
C ASP A 409 31.13 -4.15 -19.66
N GLY A 410 29.93 -4.72 -19.60
CA GLY A 410 28.87 -4.27 -18.71
C GLY A 410 29.16 -4.62 -17.24
N GLU A 411 29.65 -5.82 -16.96
CA GLU A 411 30.12 -6.25 -15.63
C GLU A 411 31.23 -5.32 -15.12
N HIS A 412 32.18 -4.93 -15.98
CA HIS A 412 33.23 -3.96 -15.63
C HIS A 412 32.65 -2.58 -15.27
N ARG A 413 31.60 -2.12 -15.98
CA ARG A 413 30.93 -0.84 -15.67
C ARG A 413 30.21 -0.89 -14.32
N VAL A 414 29.47 -1.96 -14.04
CA VAL A 414 28.81 -2.19 -12.73
C VAL A 414 29.87 -2.20 -11.63
N LYS A 415 30.89 -3.04 -11.73
CA LYS A 415 31.99 -3.12 -10.75
C LYS A 415 32.66 -1.76 -10.51
N ARG A 416 32.82 -0.94 -11.54
CA ARG A 416 33.38 0.40 -11.38
C ARG A 416 32.47 1.31 -10.56
N ILE A 417 31.17 1.31 -10.81
CA ILE A 417 30.19 2.11 -10.03
C ILE A 417 30.16 1.64 -8.59
N GLU A 418 30.03 0.33 -8.35
CA GLU A 418 30.03 -0.25 -7.01
C GLU A 418 31.32 0.09 -6.25
N SER A 419 32.49 0.00 -6.92
CA SER A 419 33.77 0.39 -6.30
C SER A 419 33.89 1.87 -5.93
N LEU A 420 33.09 2.75 -6.56
CA LEU A 420 33.02 4.16 -6.16
C LEU A 420 32.17 4.32 -4.92
N LEU A 421 31.05 3.59 -4.82
CA LEU A 421 30.17 3.60 -3.66
C LEU A 421 30.88 3.00 -2.44
N ASP A 422 31.62 1.90 -2.60
CA ASP A 422 32.42 1.25 -1.54
C ASP A 422 33.51 2.17 -0.94
N ARG A 423 33.91 3.22 -1.66
CA ARG A 423 34.89 4.21 -1.18
C ARG A 423 34.24 5.34 -0.36
N ILE A 424 32.92 5.45 -0.39
CA ILE A 424 32.17 6.38 0.44
C ILE A 424 31.98 5.70 1.81
N PRO A 425 32.23 6.38 2.94
CA PRO A 425 31.98 5.80 4.26
C PRO A 425 30.55 5.26 4.37
N GLU A 426 30.36 4.10 5.00
CA GLU A 426 29.06 3.42 5.09
C GLU A 426 27.97 4.31 5.73
N ASN A 427 28.34 5.21 6.65
CA ASN A 427 27.40 6.16 7.25
C ASN A 427 27.04 7.35 6.34
N GLN A 428 27.69 7.49 5.19
CA GLN A 428 27.49 8.57 4.21
C GLN A 428 26.82 8.09 2.92
N VAL A 429 26.58 6.78 2.75
CA VAL A 429 25.89 6.21 1.59
C VAL A 429 24.93 5.10 2.01
N VAL A 430 23.72 5.12 1.46
CA VAL A 430 22.73 4.04 1.59
C VAL A 430 22.48 3.48 0.21
N GLN A 431 22.67 2.17 0.08
CA GLN A 431 22.47 1.45 -1.17
C GLN A 431 21.22 0.56 -1.06
N THR A 432 20.30 0.72 -2.02
CA THR A 432 19.11 -0.14 -2.15
C THR A 432 19.21 -0.90 -3.45
N THR A 433 18.92 -2.19 -3.45
CA THR A 433 18.76 -2.99 -4.69
C THR A 433 17.30 -3.35 -4.87
N VAL A 434 16.78 -3.15 -6.07
CA VAL A 434 15.40 -3.47 -6.44
C VAL A 434 15.43 -4.33 -7.70
N GLU A 435 14.79 -5.50 -7.63
CA GLU A 435 14.53 -6.33 -8.81
C GLU A 435 13.13 -6.03 -9.34
N VAL A 436 13.05 -5.62 -10.61
CA VAL A 436 11.80 -5.24 -11.27
C VAL A 436 11.94 -5.34 -12.80
N ASP A 437 10.91 -5.89 -13.44
CA ASP A 437 10.82 -5.93 -14.90
C ASP A 437 10.98 -4.54 -15.53
N ARG A 438 11.66 -4.49 -16.67
CA ARG A 438 11.99 -3.21 -17.32
C ARG A 438 10.75 -2.41 -17.71
N SER A 439 9.71 -3.08 -18.20
CA SER A 439 8.43 -2.44 -18.54
C SER A 439 7.79 -1.79 -17.32
N ASP A 440 7.72 -2.54 -16.22
CA ASP A 440 7.07 -2.09 -14.99
C ASP A 440 7.84 -0.95 -14.34
N PHE A 441 9.18 -0.99 -14.41
CA PHE A 441 10.03 0.13 -14.01
C PHE A 441 9.71 1.39 -14.80
N ILE A 442 9.67 1.30 -16.14
CA ILE A 442 9.38 2.44 -17.02
C ILE A 442 7.97 2.97 -16.74
N ASP A 443 6.96 2.09 -16.64
CA ASP A 443 5.57 2.47 -16.37
C ASP A 443 5.42 3.19 -15.01
N SER A 444 6.09 2.67 -13.98
CA SER A 444 6.07 3.23 -12.63
C SER A 444 6.75 4.59 -12.55
N VAL A 445 7.83 4.79 -13.30
CA VAL A 445 8.54 6.08 -13.36
C VAL A 445 7.80 7.08 -14.25
N ALA A 446 7.18 6.63 -15.36
CA ALA A 446 6.39 7.47 -16.26
C ALA A 446 5.21 8.15 -15.57
N GLY A 447 4.56 7.47 -14.63
CA GLY A 447 3.48 8.07 -13.83
C GLY A 447 3.94 9.17 -12.87
N ARG A 448 5.24 9.27 -12.60
CA ARG A 448 5.84 10.21 -11.64
C ARG A 448 6.54 11.40 -12.33
N LEU A 449 6.99 11.20 -13.57
CA LEU A 449 7.70 12.20 -14.35
C LEU A 449 6.78 13.01 -15.26
N SER A 450 7.02 14.32 -15.34
CA SER A 450 6.44 15.18 -16.39
C SER A 450 7.20 15.10 -17.71
N ASP A 451 8.19 14.22 -17.82
CA ASP A 451 9.12 14.14 -18.96
C ASP A 451 8.47 13.45 -20.17
N ASP A 452 8.42 14.16 -21.29
CA ASP A 452 7.84 13.70 -22.55
C ASP A 452 8.61 12.48 -23.11
N TYR A 453 9.90 12.34 -22.81
CA TYR A 453 10.69 11.20 -23.26
C TYR A 453 10.24 9.88 -22.62
N VAL A 454 9.91 9.90 -21.32
CA VAL A 454 9.47 8.70 -20.61
C VAL A 454 8.06 8.30 -21.07
N LYS A 455 7.20 9.28 -21.35
CA LYS A 455 5.91 9.03 -22.00
C LYS A 455 6.08 8.43 -23.40
N GLN A 456 7.00 8.97 -24.21
CA GLN A 456 7.28 8.43 -25.55
C GLN A 456 7.88 7.03 -25.50
N THR A 457 8.76 6.75 -24.53
CA THR A 457 9.32 5.41 -24.31
C THR A 457 8.23 4.42 -23.93
N ARG A 458 7.32 4.82 -23.02
CA ARG A 458 6.14 4.02 -22.64
C ARG A 458 5.24 3.73 -23.84
N GLU A 459 4.93 4.75 -24.64
CA GLU A 459 4.14 4.60 -25.87
C GLU A 459 4.83 3.67 -26.87
N SER A 460 6.15 3.80 -27.04
CA SER A 460 6.95 2.95 -27.93
C SER A 460 6.97 1.50 -27.44
N SER A 461 7.14 1.25 -26.13
CA SER A 461 7.07 -0.10 -25.55
C SER A 461 5.69 -0.72 -25.71
N ARG A 462 4.61 0.04 -25.49
CA ARG A 462 3.24 -0.43 -25.75
C ARG A 462 3.02 -0.78 -27.21
N MET A 463 3.52 0.06 -28.12
CA MET A 463 3.42 -0.17 -29.56
C MET A 463 4.21 -1.41 -29.98
N MET A 464 5.42 -1.61 -29.46
CA MET A 464 6.23 -2.80 -29.74
C MET A 464 5.57 -4.08 -29.22
N ASN A 465 5.06 -4.09 -27.98
CA ASN A 465 4.34 -5.23 -27.42
C ASN A 465 3.09 -5.56 -28.25
N ALA A 466 2.36 -4.54 -28.71
CA ALA A 466 1.20 -4.73 -29.58
C ALA A 466 1.59 -5.30 -30.96
N ILE A 467 2.73 -4.86 -31.54
CA ILE A 467 3.26 -5.40 -32.79
C ILE A 467 3.69 -6.87 -32.61
N GLU A 468 4.37 -7.20 -31.52
CA GLU A 468 4.80 -8.58 -31.24
C GLU A 468 3.61 -9.53 -31.03
N ALA A 469 2.61 -9.11 -30.25
CA ALA A 469 1.37 -9.87 -30.09
C ALA A 469 0.65 -10.05 -31.43
N GLY A 470 0.57 -9.00 -32.25
CA GLY A 470 0.00 -9.06 -33.60
C GLY A 470 0.76 -10.01 -34.54
N ARG A 471 2.10 -10.05 -34.46
CA ARG A 471 2.92 -11.02 -35.21
C ARG A 471 2.62 -12.45 -34.78
N GLY A 472 2.48 -12.71 -33.48
CA GLY A 472 2.12 -14.02 -32.95
C GLY A 472 0.79 -14.53 -33.53
N VAL A 473 -0.28 -13.73 -33.40
CA VAL A 473 -1.61 -14.04 -33.93
C VAL A 473 -1.60 -14.27 -35.44
N LEU A 474 -0.83 -13.47 -36.19
CA LEU A 474 -0.72 -13.65 -37.64
C LEU A 474 -0.14 -15.03 -38.01
N VAL A 475 0.87 -15.50 -37.29
CA VAL A 475 1.47 -16.82 -37.53
C VAL A 475 0.46 -17.93 -37.26
N GLU A 476 -0.35 -17.82 -36.22
CA GLU A 476 -1.41 -18.78 -35.91
C GLU A 476 -2.46 -18.84 -37.03
N LEU A 477 -2.93 -17.68 -37.50
CA LEU A 477 -3.93 -17.63 -38.55
C LEU A 477 -3.40 -18.16 -39.89
N LEU A 478 -2.16 -17.82 -40.25
CA LEU A 478 -1.51 -18.37 -41.46
C LEU A 478 -1.31 -19.88 -41.33
N THR A 479 -0.99 -20.37 -40.14
CA THR A 479 -0.90 -21.82 -39.86
C THR A 479 -2.26 -22.49 -40.08
N ALA A 480 -3.33 -21.93 -39.50
CA ALA A 480 -4.69 -22.44 -39.69
C ALA A 480 -5.09 -22.49 -41.18
N TYR A 481 -4.77 -21.43 -41.94
CA TYR A 481 -5.01 -21.37 -43.37
C TYR A 481 -4.27 -22.48 -44.15
N VAL A 482 -2.95 -22.57 -43.97
CA VAL A 482 -2.12 -23.56 -44.67
C VAL A 482 -2.61 -24.97 -44.38
N VAL A 483 -2.97 -25.23 -43.12
CA VAL A 483 -3.42 -26.53 -42.67
C VAL A 483 -4.82 -26.87 -43.20
N ALA A 484 -5.71 -25.89 -43.31
CA ALA A 484 -7.03 -26.06 -43.91
C ALA A 484 -6.94 -26.40 -45.41
N GLU A 485 -6.07 -25.69 -46.15
CA GLU A 485 -5.80 -25.98 -47.57
C GLU A 485 -5.14 -27.34 -47.77
N ARG A 486 -4.20 -27.69 -46.89
CA ARG A 486 -3.48 -28.98 -46.95
C ARG A 486 -4.37 -30.17 -46.59
N TYR A 487 -5.40 -29.96 -45.77
CA TYR A 487 -6.31 -30.99 -45.29
C TYR A 487 -7.79 -30.57 -45.44
N PRO A 488 -8.32 -30.50 -46.69
CA PRO A 488 -9.65 -29.95 -46.95
C PRO A 488 -10.79 -30.79 -46.34
N ASP A 489 -10.53 -32.07 -46.03
CA ASP A 489 -11.49 -32.97 -45.39
C ASP A 489 -11.42 -32.96 -43.85
N ALA A 490 -10.52 -32.16 -43.26
CA ALA A 490 -10.33 -32.05 -41.81
C ALA A 490 -10.99 -30.79 -41.25
N ARG A 491 -11.36 -30.82 -39.97
CA ARG A 491 -11.80 -29.60 -39.26
C ARG A 491 -10.59 -28.93 -38.63
N VAL A 492 -10.40 -27.65 -38.90
CA VAL A 492 -9.31 -26.84 -38.34
C VAL A 492 -9.90 -25.88 -37.31
N HIS A 493 -9.27 -25.85 -36.15
CA HIS A 493 -9.64 -25.01 -35.01
C HIS A 493 -8.46 -24.09 -34.69
N TRP A 494 -8.74 -22.80 -34.43
CA TRP A 494 -7.75 -21.78 -34.12
C TRP A 494 -8.11 -21.10 -32.79
N SER A 495 -7.10 -20.85 -31.95
CA SER A 495 -7.23 -20.18 -30.63
C SER A 495 -8.39 -20.76 -29.80
N ASP A 496 -8.50 -22.09 -29.80
CA ASP A 496 -9.63 -22.80 -29.19
C ASP A 496 -9.27 -23.31 -27.79
N LYS A 497 -10.21 -23.22 -26.85
CA LYS A 497 -9.99 -23.62 -25.45
C LYS A 497 -10.48 -25.05 -25.21
N GLN A 498 -9.54 -25.95 -24.96
CA GLN A 498 -9.83 -27.34 -24.57
C GLN A 498 -9.45 -27.54 -23.09
N ASP A 499 -10.45 -27.87 -22.26
CA ASP A 499 -10.31 -27.99 -20.80
C ASP A 499 -9.60 -26.79 -20.12
N GLY A 500 -9.89 -25.57 -20.61
CA GLY A 500 -9.38 -24.32 -20.05
C GLY A 500 -7.97 -23.90 -20.51
N GLU A 501 -7.29 -24.72 -21.32
CA GLU A 501 -6.01 -24.37 -21.94
C GLU A 501 -6.26 -23.99 -23.41
N GLU A 502 -5.72 -22.85 -23.83
CA GLU A 502 -5.80 -22.37 -25.21
C GLU A 502 -4.81 -23.13 -26.11
N ILE A 503 -5.28 -23.56 -27.28
CA ILE A 503 -4.49 -24.25 -28.29
C ILE A 503 -4.48 -23.40 -29.56
N ASP A 504 -3.28 -23.03 -29.98
CA ASP A 504 -3.04 -22.09 -31.08
C ASP A 504 -3.73 -22.57 -32.36
N VAL A 505 -3.41 -23.79 -32.82
CA VAL A 505 -4.14 -24.47 -33.90
C VAL A 505 -4.25 -25.97 -33.61
N TRP A 506 -5.41 -26.57 -33.87
CA TRP A 506 -5.53 -28.03 -33.90
C TRP A 506 -6.44 -28.53 -35.01
N VAL A 507 -6.17 -29.76 -35.46
CA VAL A 507 -6.81 -30.36 -36.63
C VAL A 507 -7.48 -31.66 -36.23
N GLU A 508 -8.78 -31.75 -36.48
CA GLU A 508 -9.58 -32.95 -36.30
C GLU A 508 -9.68 -33.73 -37.62
N HIS A 509 -9.07 -34.91 -37.65
CA HIS A 509 -9.30 -35.91 -38.68
C HIS A 509 -10.07 -37.10 -38.10
N SER A 510 -10.70 -37.91 -38.95
CA SER A 510 -11.50 -39.07 -38.55
C SER A 510 -10.77 -40.10 -37.67
N GLU A 511 -9.44 -40.14 -37.73
CA GLU A 511 -8.59 -41.13 -37.04
C GLU A 511 -7.48 -40.49 -36.17
N SER A 512 -7.28 -39.16 -36.24
CA SER A 512 -6.17 -38.50 -35.54
C SER A 512 -6.45 -37.04 -35.22
N ILE A 513 -5.79 -36.52 -34.19
CA ILE A 513 -5.76 -35.10 -33.85
C ILE A 513 -4.32 -34.60 -34.00
N ARG A 514 -4.15 -33.43 -34.63
CA ARG A 514 -2.86 -32.72 -34.65
C ARG A 514 -2.98 -31.47 -33.81
N VAL A 515 -2.06 -31.29 -32.88
CA VAL A 515 -1.95 -30.12 -32.01
C VAL A 515 -0.73 -29.34 -32.46
N ILE A 516 -0.93 -28.07 -32.80
CA ILE A 516 0.10 -27.24 -33.42
C ILE A 516 0.35 -26.04 -32.51
N GLU A 517 1.58 -25.92 -32.02
CA GLU A 517 2.07 -24.73 -31.31
C GLU A 517 2.71 -23.78 -32.33
N CYS A 518 2.29 -22.52 -32.34
CA CYS A 518 2.78 -21.52 -33.27
C CYS A 518 3.80 -20.60 -32.58
N LYS A 519 4.90 -20.29 -33.25
CA LYS A 519 5.91 -19.34 -32.77
C LYS A 519 6.42 -18.48 -33.92
N VAL A 520 6.67 -17.20 -33.67
CA VAL A 520 7.32 -16.34 -34.68
C VAL A 520 8.76 -16.83 -34.90
N ASP A 521 9.48 -17.04 -33.80
CA ASP A 521 10.82 -17.59 -33.77
C ASP A 521 10.94 -18.58 -32.61
N LEU A 522 11.54 -19.73 -32.87
CA LEU A 522 11.72 -20.81 -31.91
C LEU A 522 12.81 -20.48 -30.87
N THR A 523 13.78 -19.62 -31.21
CA THR A 523 14.94 -19.34 -30.34
C THR A 523 14.56 -18.59 -29.07
N THR A 524 13.56 -17.71 -29.14
CA THR A 524 13.09 -16.85 -28.03
C THR A 524 12.35 -17.57 -26.91
N THR A 525 11.80 -18.77 -27.16
CA THR A 525 11.00 -19.51 -26.16
C THR A 525 11.75 -20.72 -25.59
N GLY A 526 12.73 -21.24 -26.33
CA GLY A 526 13.52 -22.41 -25.97
C GLY A 526 12.79 -23.74 -26.18
N VAL A 527 13.49 -24.69 -26.84
CA VAL A 527 12.98 -26.01 -27.26
C VAL A 527 12.31 -26.80 -26.12
N HIS A 528 12.89 -26.78 -24.93
CA HIS A 528 12.37 -27.54 -23.78
C HIS A 528 11.00 -27.02 -23.31
N LYS A 529 10.81 -25.70 -23.28
CA LYS A 529 9.55 -25.07 -22.84
C LYS A 529 8.43 -25.34 -23.83
N ILE A 530 8.72 -25.20 -25.13
CA ILE A 530 7.78 -25.52 -26.22
C ILE A 530 7.34 -26.98 -26.15
N ARG A 531 8.29 -27.90 -25.94
CA ARG A 531 7.97 -29.32 -25.79
C ARG A 531 7.02 -29.58 -24.61
N GLN A 532 7.27 -28.95 -23.46
CA GLN A 532 6.39 -29.10 -22.30
C GLN A 532 4.99 -28.52 -22.56
N GLN A 533 4.90 -27.37 -23.23
CA GLN A 533 3.61 -26.79 -23.64
C GLN A 533 2.85 -27.75 -24.55
N LEU A 534 3.50 -28.25 -25.59
CA LEU A 534 2.88 -29.13 -26.57
C LEU A 534 2.41 -30.45 -25.94
N LEU A 535 3.21 -31.08 -25.06
CA LEU A 535 2.79 -32.29 -24.34
C LEU A 535 1.57 -32.07 -23.45
N ARG A 536 1.47 -30.91 -22.78
CA ARG A 536 0.29 -30.55 -21.98
C ARG A 536 -0.94 -30.36 -22.86
N LYS A 537 -0.81 -29.60 -23.95
CA LYS A 537 -1.89 -29.34 -24.92
C LYS A 537 -2.37 -30.64 -25.58
N MET A 538 -1.46 -31.53 -25.96
CA MET A 538 -1.79 -32.86 -26.50
C MET A 538 -2.57 -33.72 -25.49
N GLY A 539 -2.23 -33.63 -24.20
CA GLY A 539 -2.91 -34.36 -23.13
C GLY A 539 -4.36 -33.94 -22.87
N ARG A 540 -4.85 -32.87 -23.52
CA ARG A 540 -6.25 -32.40 -23.45
C ARG A 540 -7.20 -33.21 -24.32
N PHE A 541 -6.65 -34.00 -25.26
CA PHE A 541 -7.46 -34.84 -26.13
C PHE A 541 -7.53 -36.27 -25.58
N GLY A 542 -8.74 -36.85 -25.58
CA GLY A 542 -9.00 -38.18 -25.01
C GLY A 542 -8.22 -39.32 -25.68
N SER A 543 -8.08 -40.45 -24.99
CA SER A 543 -7.23 -41.59 -25.38
C SER A 543 -7.71 -42.41 -26.59
N GLU A 544 -8.85 -42.06 -27.19
CA GLU A 544 -9.48 -42.84 -28.26
C GLU A 544 -8.90 -42.55 -29.66
N ARG A 545 -8.11 -41.47 -29.81
CA ARG A 545 -7.52 -41.06 -31.09
C ARG A 545 -6.02 -40.85 -30.97
N VAL A 546 -5.31 -40.99 -32.09
CA VAL A 546 -3.86 -40.71 -32.13
C VAL A 546 -3.65 -39.19 -32.14
N VAL A 547 -3.02 -38.66 -31.10
CA VAL A 547 -2.67 -37.24 -30.99
C VAL A 547 -1.22 -37.03 -31.41
N LYS A 548 -0.97 -36.10 -32.34
CA LYS A 548 0.38 -35.72 -32.80
C LYS A 548 0.65 -34.27 -32.46
N GLY A 549 1.87 -33.98 -32.01
CA GLY A 549 2.33 -32.63 -31.72
C GLY A 549 3.17 -32.08 -32.86
N GLU A 550 2.91 -30.83 -33.24
CA GLU A 550 3.70 -30.09 -34.21
C GLU A 550 4.05 -28.70 -33.69
N VAL A 551 5.17 -28.16 -34.15
CA VAL A 551 5.56 -26.76 -33.92
C VAL A 551 5.72 -26.08 -35.26
N TRP A 552 4.99 -24.98 -35.44
CA TRP A 552 4.98 -24.23 -36.68
C TRP A 552 5.57 -22.84 -36.43
N THR A 553 6.54 -22.48 -37.25
CA THR A 553 7.37 -21.28 -37.07
C THR A 553 7.25 -20.33 -38.26
N TRP A 554 7.43 -19.03 -38.03
CA TRP A 554 7.57 -18.09 -39.14
C TRP A 554 9.01 -18.00 -39.65
N GLU A 555 9.97 -17.91 -38.73
CA GLU A 555 11.40 -17.91 -39.05
C GLU A 555 11.94 -19.33 -39.01
N SER A 556 12.73 -19.71 -40.01
CA SER A 556 13.28 -21.07 -40.11
C SER A 556 14.20 -21.36 -38.90
N PRO A 557 13.86 -22.36 -38.06
CA PRO A 557 14.59 -22.61 -36.82
C PRO A 557 15.97 -23.23 -37.06
N PRO A 558 16.92 -23.10 -36.12
CA PRO A 558 18.22 -23.78 -36.20
C PRO A 558 18.05 -25.30 -36.31
N GLU A 559 18.91 -25.95 -37.12
CA GLU A 559 18.86 -27.41 -37.35
C GLU A 559 18.96 -28.22 -36.05
N SER A 560 19.74 -27.75 -35.07
CA SER A 560 19.86 -28.36 -33.75
C SER A 560 18.55 -28.40 -32.97
N ASP A 561 17.71 -27.37 -33.12
CA ASP A 561 16.43 -27.26 -32.42
C ASP A 561 15.38 -28.16 -33.07
N VAL A 562 15.41 -28.25 -34.41
CA VAL A 562 14.61 -29.19 -35.19
C VAL A 562 14.94 -30.63 -34.80
N GLU A 563 16.22 -31.02 -34.82
CA GLU A 563 16.66 -32.37 -34.42
C GLU A 563 16.24 -32.72 -32.99
N SER A 564 16.30 -31.75 -32.07
CA SER A 564 15.89 -31.94 -30.69
C SER A 564 14.36 -32.16 -30.55
N LEU A 565 13.54 -31.45 -31.31
CA LEU A 565 12.08 -31.63 -31.28
C LEU A 565 11.67 -32.93 -31.98
N GLU A 566 12.25 -33.22 -33.15
CA GLU A 566 11.94 -34.42 -33.94
C GLU A 566 12.36 -35.72 -33.26
N SER A 567 13.50 -35.72 -32.55
CA SER A 567 13.92 -36.87 -31.72
C SER A 567 12.95 -37.19 -30.57
N ASN A 568 12.04 -36.25 -30.24
CA ASN A 568 10.97 -36.42 -29.25
C ASN A 568 9.59 -36.62 -29.89
N GLY A 569 9.52 -36.89 -31.20
CA GLY A 569 8.26 -37.16 -31.91
C GLY A 569 7.42 -35.93 -32.21
N VAL A 570 8.02 -34.73 -32.19
CA VAL A 570 7.38 -33.46 -32.55
C VAL A 570 7.83 -33.04 -33.94
N THR A 571 6.89 -32.82 -34.86
CA THR A 571 7.21 -32.34 -36.21
C THR A 571 7.41 -30.83 -36.18
N VAL A 572 8.44 -30.32 -36.86
CA VAL A 572 8.69 -28.87 -36.98
C VAL A 572 8.45 -28.43 -38.42
N ASN A 573 7.68 -27.36 -38.62
CA ASN A 573 7.42 -26.79 -39.94
C ASN A 573 7.69 -25.27 -39.94
N CYS A 574 8.08 -24.73 -41.09
CA CYS A 574 8.14 -23.30 -41.34
C CYS A 574 6.93 -22.88 -42.18
N VAL A 575 6.04 -22.09 -41.58
CA VAL A 575 4.82 -21.56 -42.19
C VAL A 575 5.18 -20.75 -43.43
N ALA A 576 6.20 -19.89 -43.33
CA ALA A 576 6.63 -19.01 -44.42
C ALA A 576 7.11 -19.77 -45.68
N GLU A 577 7.53 -21.03 -45.51
CA GLU A 577 8.00 -21.90 -46.60
C GLU A 577 6.87 -22.77 -47.19
N SER A 578 5.64 -22.63 -46.70
CA SER A 578 4.52 -23.47 -47.12
C SER A 578 4.03 -23.09 -48.54
N PRO A 579 3.96 -24.06 -49.48
CA PRO A 579 3.57 -23.80 -50.87
C PRO A 579 2.14 -23.25 -51.01
N GLU A 580 1.28 -23.49 -50.03
CA GLU A 580 -0.08 -22.98 -49.94
C GLU A 580 -0.11 -21.44 -49.84
N LEU A 581 0.89 -20.82 -49.20
CA LEU A 581 1.01 -19.36 -49.12
C LEU A 581 1.58 -18.72 -50.39
N THR A 582 2.39 -19.46 -51.16
CA THR A 582 2.96 -18.94 -52.42
C THR A 582 1.96 -18.90 -53.58
N ASN A 583 0.84 -19.63 -53.47
CA ASN A 583 -0.19 -19.71 -54.51
C ASN A 583 -1.52 -19.02 -54.12
N SER A 584 -1.62 -18.48 -52.89
CA SER A 584 -2.82 -17.82 -52.38
C SER A 584 -2.95 -16.38 -52.90
N ASP A 585 -4.15 -15.98 -53.31
CA ASP A 585 -4.46 -14.57 -53.57
C ASP A 585 -4.53 -13.82 -52.23
N THR A 586 -3.93 -12.63 -52.17
CA THR A 586 -4.00 -11.76 -50.98
C THR A 586 -5.42 -11.37 -50.61
N ASP A 587 -6.34 -11.35 -51.58
CA ASP A 587 -7.76 -11.08 -51.36
C ASP A 587 -8.46 -12.24 -50.63
N ASP A 588 -8.10 -13.50 -50.94
CA ASP A 588 -8.65 -14.69 -50.28
C ASP A 588 -8.22 -14.75 -48.80
N LEU A 589 -6.95 -14.44 -48.51
CA LEU A 589 -6.45 -14.31 -47.15
C LEU A 589 -7.20 -13.22 -46.37
N SER A 590 -7.45 -12.05 -46.98
CA SER A 590 -8.18 -10.95 -46.35
C SER A 590 -9.65 -11.29 -46.03
N ILE A 591 -10.32 -12.06 -46.89
CA ILE A 591 -11.71 -12.51 -46.68
C ILE A 591 -11.75 -13.54 -45.55
N LEU A 592 -10.86 -14.54 -45.58
CA LEU A 592 -10.72 -15.54 -44.51
C LEU A 592 -10.41 -14.92 -43.16
N PHE A 593 -9.47 -13.95 -43.09
CA PHE A 593 -9.21 -13.22 -41.85
C PHE A 593 -10.46 -12.49 -41.34
N SER A 594 -11.32 -11.99 -42.23
CA SER A 594 -12.57 -11.33 -41.84
C SER A 594 -13.64 -12.31 -41.33
N GLU A 595 -13.67 -13.54 -41.84
CA GLU A 595 -14.57 -14.61 -41.40
C GLU A 595 -14.14 -15.20 -40.05
N PHE A 596 -12.83 -15.42 -39.84
CA PHE A 596 -12.28 -15.91 -38.57
C PHE A 596 -12.36 -14.88 -37.43
N LEU A 597 -12.30 -13.57 -37.74
CA LEU A 597 -12.42 -12.50 -36.73
C LEU A 597 -13.87 -12.22 -36.30
N ALA A 598 -14.88 -12.66 -37.06
CA ALA A 598 -16.29 -12.38 -36.78
C ALA A 598 -16.84 -13.18 -35.56
N GLU A 599 -16.24 -14.32 -35.23
CA GLU A 599 -16.68 -15.17 -34.10
C GLU A 599 -16.12 -14.73 -32.73
N ASN A 600 -15.09 -13.87 -32.69
CA ASN A 600 -14.50 -13.34 -31.45
C ASN A 600 -14.69 -11.81 -31.31
N SER A 601 -15.95 -11.35 -31.36
CA SER A 601 -16.26 -9.92 -31.21
C SER A 601 -16.40 -9.47 -29.74
N GLU A 602 -15.35 -9.64 -28.94
CA GLU A 602 -15.01 -8.62 -27.95
C GLU A 602 -13.97 -7.69 -28.57
N ARG A 603 -14.40 -6.47 -28.93
CA ARG A 603 -13.55 -5.47 -29.57
C ARG A 603 -12.27 -5.23 -28.78
N HIS A 604 -11.12 -5.50 -29.39
CA HIS A 604 -9.82 -5.15 -28.82
C HIS A 604 -9.71 -3.62 -28.66
N PRO A 605 -9.28 -3.09 -27.48
CA PRO A 605 -9.29 -1.66 -27.14
C PRO A 605 -8.35 -0.75 -27.98
N LEU A 606 -7.69 -1.29 -29.01
CA LEU A 606 -6.78 -0.57 -29.90
C LEU A 606 -7.29 -0.45 -31.35
N MET A 607 -8.49 -0.97 -31.68
CA MET A 607 -9.08 -0.71 -32.99
C MET A 607 -9.50 0.76 -33.09
N PRO A 608 -9.01 1.55 -34.07
CA PRO A 608 -9.43 2.92 -34.27
C PRO A 608 -10.94 2.96 -34.55
N GLY A 609 -11.67 3.80 -33.82
CA GLY A 609 -13.11 3.95 -33.99
C GLY A 609 -13.48 4.37 -35.43
N PRO A 610 -14.66 3.97 -35.94
CA PRO A 610 -15.09 4.37 -37.26
C PRO A 610 -15.18 5.90 -37.32
N ARG A 611 -14.33 6.52 -38.14
CA ARG A 611 -14.54 7.89 -38.57
C ARG A 611 -15.81 7.88 -39.42
N PHE A 612 -16.86 8.49 -38.88
CA PHE A 612 -18.25 8.56 -39.36
C PHE A 612 -19.19 7.45 -38.85
N SER A 613 -19.82 7.74 -37.71
CA SER A 613 -21.24 7.50 -37.45
C SER A 613 -21.80 8.66 -36.64
#